data_AF-A0A654LTY4-F1
#
_entry.id   AF-A0A654LTY4-F1
#
_cell.length_a   1.000
_cell.length_b   1.000
_cell.length_c   1.000
_cell.angle_alpha   90.00
_cell.angle_beta   90.00
_cell.angle_gamma   90.00
#
_symmetry.space_group_name_H-M   'P 1'
#
loop_
_entity.id
_entity.type
_entity.pdbx_description
1 polymer ?
#
loop_
_entity_poly.entity_id
_entity_poly.type
_entity_poly.pdbx_seq_one_letter_code
_entity_poly.pdbx_strand_id
1 'polypeptide(L)'
;MLAIFSYNYFTQTANQIQELAINELQTNAEIEAYSIYNSLTNAISAITSNLLIIANSPSTMEGNISKIQTLLNFGLESTSNLTDGYYYLDSTGRLKTFTGIEKGQNANYRDIDLSYREYFQIPKQSKIPYISKVIDPNDNVPRMFISFPILKINQTGLLESQSQTNNNMTSFEGVIVASVAAKTLK
;
A
#
# COMPACT_ATOMS: atom_id res chain seq x y z
N MET A 1 30.81 -45.88 41.20
CA MET A 1 30.20 -44.58 41.56
C MET A 1 30.60 -43.45 40.61
N LEU A 2 31.90 -43.18 40.36
CA LEU A 2 32.36 -42.09 39.47
C LEU A 2 31.67 -42.05 38.10
N ALA A 3 31.58 -43.19 37.40
CA ALA A 3 30.93 -43.26 36.07
C ALA A 3 29.44 -42.84 36.08
N ILE A 4 28.71 -43.12 37.17
CA ILE A 4 27.28 -42.79 37.32
C ILE A 4 27.12 -41.28 37.61
N PHE A 5 28.00 -40.72 38.44
CA PHE A 5 28.03 -39.27 38.69
C PHE A 5 28.40 -38.48 37.43
N SER A 6 29.40 -38.94 36.69
CA SER A 6 29.79 -38.32 35.40
C SER A 6 28.68 -38.41 34.36
N TYR A 7 27.95 -39.53 34.29
CA TYR A 7 26.81 -39.70 33.37
C TYR A 7 25.64 -38.76 33.70
N ASN A 8 25.27 -38.65 34.98
CA ASN A 8 24.22 -37.73 35.42
C ASN A 8 24.61 -36.28 35.18
N TYR A 9 25.86 -35.92 35.46
CA TYR A 9 26.38 -34.57 35.19
C TYR A 9 26.35 -34.24 33.69
N PHE A 10 26.83 -35.15 32.84
CA PHE A 10 26.79 -34.98 31.39
C PHE A 10 25.36 -34.85 30.86
N THR A 11 24.43 -35.66 31.36
CA THR A 11 23.01 -35.60 30.98
C THR A 11 22.39 -34.26 31.39
N GLN A 12 22.68 -33.78 32.60
CA GLN A 12 22.20 -32.50 33.08
C GLN A 12 22.76 -31.32 32.26
N THR A 13 24.06 -31.35 31.96
CA THR A 13 24.70 -30.35 31.10
C THR A 13 24.16 -30.39 29.68
N ALA A 14 23.94 -31.57 29.10
CA ALA A 14 23.34 -31.72 27.77
C ALA A 14 21.93 -31.14 27.70
N ASN A 15 21.10 -31.41 28.73
CA ASN A 15 19.75 -30.85 28.84
C ASN A 15 19.78 -29.32 28.96
N GLN A 16 20.70 -28.77 29.76
CA GLN A 16 20.87 -27.32 29.90
C GLN A 16 21.31 -26.67 28.58
N ILE A 17 22.23 -27.29 27.85
CA ILE A 17 22.67 -26.81 26.52
C ILE A 17 21.49 -26.84 25.52
N GLN A 18 20.70 -27.90 25.54
CA GLN A 18 19.52 -28.01 24.67
C GLN A 18 18.47 -26.95 24.99
N GLU A 19 18.19 -26.71 26.28
CA GLU A 19 17.24 -25.69 26.72
C GLU A 19 17.70 -24.28 26.33
N LEU A 20 18.98 -23.97 26.52
CA LEU A 20 19.58 -22.70 26.07
C LEU A 20 19.45 -22.52 24.56
N ALA A 21 19.78 -23.55 23.78
CA ALA A 21 19.67 -23.49 22.32
C ALA A 21 18.22 -23.29 21.85
N ILE A 22 17.24 -23.93 22.49
CA ILE A 22 15.81 -23.73 22.18
C ILE A 22 15.38 -22.29 22.53
N ASN A 23 15.75 -21.79 23.71
CA ASN A 23 15.42 -20.44 24.13
C ASN A 23 16.05 -19.39 23.20
N GLU A 24 17.29 -19.60 22.76
CA GLU A 24 17.96 -18.72 21.79
C GLU A 24 17.25 -18.76 20.43
N LEU A 25 16.88 -19.94 19.92
CA LEU A 25 16.13 -20.06 18.67
C LEU A 25 14.77 -19.35 18.75
N GLN A 26 14.03 -19.53 19.84
CA GLN A 26 12.76 -18.85 20.04
C GLN A 26 12.95 -17.33 20.10
N THR A 27 13.89 -16.85 20.91
CA THR A 27 14.16 -15.41 21.06
C THR A 27 14.56 -14.77 19.72
N ASN A 28 15.43 -15.42 18.96
CA ASN A 28 15.87 -14.93 17.66
C ASN A 28 14.70 -14.90 16.66
N ALA A 29 13.86 -15.93 16.64
CA ALA A 29 12.66 -15.96 15.81
C ALA A 29 11.67 -14.83 16.17
N GLU A 30 11.50 -14.53 17.46
CA GLU A 30 10.66 -13.42 17.92
C GLU A 30 11.21 -12.04 17.48
N ILE A 31 12.53 -11.84 17.60
CA ILE A 31 13.19 -10.60 17.13
C ILE A 31 13.06 -10.44 15.62
N GLU A 32 13.25 -11.52 14.86
CA GLU A 32 13.11 -11.52 13.40
C GLU A 32 11.66 -11.20 12.98
N ALA A 33 10.68 -11.86 13.60
CA ALA A 33 9.26 -11.58 13.36
C ALA A 33 8.89 -10.12 13.65
N TYR A 34 9.41 -9.56 14.75
CA TYR A 34 9.21 -8.16 15.12
C TYR A 34 9.85 -7.19 14.10
N SER A 35 11.06 -7.50 13.63
CA SER A 35 11.75 -6.71 12.60
C SER A 35 10.96 -6.71 11.28
N ILE A 36 10.46 -7.88 10.85
CA ILE A 36 9.62 -8.03 9.66
C ILE A 36 8.34 -7.20 9.79
N TYR A 37 7.65 -7.30 10.94
CA TYR A 37 6.43 -6.53 11.21
C TYR A 37 6.66 -5.02 11.10
N ASN A 38 7.73 -4.51 11.70
CA ASN A 38 8.04 -3.08 11.65
C ASN A 38 8.42 -2.61 10.25
N SER A 39 9.21 -3.41 9.52
CA SER A 39 9.56 -3.09 8.13
C SER A 39 8.32 -2.97 7.26
N LEU A 40 7.40 -3.95 7.38
CA LEU A 40 6.13 -3.93 6.66
C LEU A 40 5.26 -2.74 7.06
N THR A 41 5.14 -2.46 8.36
CA THR A 41 4.36 -1.33 8.89
C THR A 41 4.88 0.00 8.37
N ASN A 42 6.20 0.21 8.43
CA ASN A 42 6.85 1.43 7.95
C ASN A 42 6.63 1.62 6.45
N ALA A 43 6.71 0.55 5.67
CA ALA A 43 6.52 0.64 4.25
C ALA A 43 5.05 0.86 3.85
N ILE A 44 4.10 0.20 4.49
CA ILE A 44 2.67 0.48 4.29
C ILE A 44 2.38 1.94 4.65
N SER A 45 2.97 2.46 5.73
CA SER A 45 2.87 3.87 6.12
C SER A 45 3.45 4.82 5.07
N ALA A 46 4.59 4.47 4.46
CA ALA A 46 5.18 5.25 3.36
C ALA A 46 4.26 5.25 2.13
N ILE A 47 3.71 4.09 1.76
CA ILE A 47 2.79 3.96 0.63
C ILE A 47 1.53 4.80 0.86
N THR A 48 0.88 4.68 2.03
CA THR A 48 -0.34 5.44 2.35
C THR A 48 -0.07 6.95 2.41
N SER A 49 1.09 7.36 2.94
CA SER A 49 1.53 8.76 2.95
C SER A 49 1.69 9.30 1.53
N ASN A 50 2.37 8.56 0.65
CA ASN A 50 2.50 8.92 -0.77
C ASN A 50 1.13 9.06 -1.43
N LEU A 51 0.24 8.08 -1.26
CA LEU A 51 -1.10 8.10 -1.84
C LEU A 51 -1.93 9.30 -1.34
N LEU A 52 -1.86 9.61 -0.05
CA LEU A 52 -2.53 10.76 0.54
C LEU A 52 -2.01 12.08 -0.06
N ILE A 53 -0.69 12.24 -0.14
CA ILE A 53 -0.05 13.45 -0.70
C ILE A 53 -0.43 13.62 -2.16
N ILE A 54 -0.33 12.56 -2.97
CA ILE A 54 -0.66 12.60 -4.39
C ILE A 54 -2.14 12.94 -4.58
N ALA A 55 -3.04 12.24 -3.88
CA ALA A 55 -4.49 12.42 -4.02
C ALA A 55 -4.95 13.84 -3.68
N ASN A 56 -4.27 14.52 -2.74
CA ASN A 56 -4.58 15.88 -2.31
C ASN A 56 -3.68 16.96 -2.94
N SER A 57 -2.77 16.60 -3.83
CA SER A 57 -1.85 17.57 -4.43
C SER A 57 -2.58 18.53 -5.39
N PRO A 58 -2.10 19.78 -5.53
CA PRO A 58 -2.63 20.71 -6.53
C PRO A 58 -2.63 20.12 -7.94
N SER A 59 -1.58 19.38 -8.30
CA SER A 59 -1.46 18.67 -9.58
C SER A 59 -2.64 17.73 -9.84
N THR A 60 -3.10 17.00 -8.83
CA THR A 60 -4.25 16.10 -8.93
C THR A 60 -5.56 16.87 -8.98
N MET A 61 -5.70 17.93 -8.18
CA MET A 61 -6.90 18.79 -8.19
C MET A 61 -7.09 19.54 -9.51
N GLU A 62 -6.01 19.92 -10.17
CA GLU A 62 -5.98 20.56 -11.49
C GLU A 62 -6.08 19.55 -12.65
N GLY A 63 -5.98 18.25 -12.38
CA GLY A 63 -5.95 17.22 -13.41
C GLY A 63 -4.69 17.25 -14.30
N ASN A 64 -3.58 17.79 -13.80
CA ASN A 64 -2.33 17.91 -14.56
C ASN A 64 -1.62 16.55 -14.66
N ILE A 65 -1.91 15.80 -15.72
CA ILE A 65 -1.41 14.44 -15.92
C ILE A 65 0.12 14.33 -15.86
N SER A 66 0.86 15.28 -16.43
CA SER A 66 2.33 15.25 -16.42
C SER A 66 2.89 15.39 -15.00
N LYS A 67 2.36 16.33 -14.21
CA LYS A 67 2.78 16.49 -12.81
C LYS A 67 2.32 15.32 -11.94
N ILE A 68 1.11 14.78 -12.17
CA ILE A 68 0.64 13.57 -11.49
C ILE A 68 1.62 12.43 -11.76
N GLN A 69 2.01 12.20 -13.03
CA GLN A 69 2.98 11.17 -13.40
C GLN A 69 4.31 11.32 -12.67
N THR A 70 4.84 12.54 -12.55
CA THR A 70 6.06 12.81 -11.76
C THR A 70 5.88 12.38 -10.31
N LEU A 71 4.75 12.73 -9.68
CA LEU A 71 4.47 12.33 -8.30
C LEU A 71 4.31 10.81 -8.15
N LEU A 72 3.68 10.12 -9.12
CA LEU A 72 3.58 8.66 -9.12
C LEU A 72 4.96 8.01 -9.20
N ASN A 73 5.86 8.54 -10.05
CA ASN A 73 7.23 8.04 -10.18
C ASN A 73 8.02 8.19 -8.88
N PHE A 74 7.92 9.33 -8.19
CA PHE A 74 8.53 9.51 -6.87
C PHE A 74 7.93 8.58 -5.80
N GLY A 75 6.62 8.34 -5.86
CA GLY A 75 5.95 7.36 -5.02
C GLY A 75 6.54 5.97 -5.18
N LEU A 76 6.75 5.52 -6.43
CA LEU A 76 7.40 4.25 -6.73
C LEU A 76 8.86 4.24 -6.29
N GLU A 77 9.65 5.27 -6.60
CA GLU A 77 11.07 5.33 -6.23
C GLU A 77 11.28 5.12 -4.72
N SER A 78 10.47 5.83 -3.91
CA SER A 78 10.54 5.76 -2.44
C SER A 78 9.99 4.46 -1.82
N THR A 79 9.25 3.64 -2.57
CA THR A 79 8.61 2.42 -2.05
C THR A 79 8.86 1.19 -2.94
N SER A 80 9.85 1.27 -3.83
CA SER A 80 10.15 0.26 -4.87
C SER A 80 10.56 -1.11 -4.33
N ASN A 81 10.89 -1.19 -3.04
CA ASN A 81 11.13 -2.45 -2.33
C ASN A 81 9.85 -3.28 -2.16
N LEU A 82 8.66 -2.67 -2.24
CA LEU A 82 7.37 -3.34 -2.02
C LEU A 82 6.33 -3.03 -3.10
N THR A 83 6.37 -1.83 -3.66
CA THR A 83 5.46 -1.45 -4.75
C THR A 83 6.06 -1.77 -6.11
N ASP A 84 5.20 -2.18 -7.04
CA ASP A 84 5.58 -2.36 -8.44
C ASP A 84 4.84 -1.41 -9.39
N GLY A 85 3.95 -0.57 -8.85
CA GLY A 85 3.30 0.47 -9.62
C GLY A 85 2.45 1.44 -8.82
N TYR A 86 2.28 2.64 -9.38
CA TYR A 86 1.29 3.63 -8.97
C TYR A 86 0.45 4.05 -10.17
N TYR A 87 -0.84 4.28 -9.96
CA TYR A 87 -1.84 4.51 -10.99
C TYR A 87 -2.75 5.67 -10.62
N TYR A 88 -3.19 6.42 -11.63
CA TYR A 88 -4.26 7.40 -11.51
C TYR A 88 -5.43 7.02 -12.40
N LEU A 89 -6.60 6.83 -11.78
CA LEU A 89 -7.86 6.59 -12.45
C LEU A 89 -8.77 7.81 -12.28
N ASP A 90 -9.45 8.21 -13.35
CA ASP A 90 -10.43 9.30 -13.29
C ASP A 90 -11.74 8.90 -12.59
N SER A 91 -12.68 9.83 -12.49
CA SER A 91 -13.99 9.64 -11.84
C SER A 91 -14.85 8.54 -12.48
N THR A 92 -14.54 8.16 -13.72
CA THR A 92 -15.20 7.08 -14.47
C THR A 92 -14.51 5.73 -14.28
N GLY A 93 -13.31 5.70 -13.72
CA GLY A 93 -12.50 4.49 -13.51
C GLY A 93 -11.58 4.17 -14.68
N ARG A 94 -11.31 5.14 -15.57
CA ARG A 94 -10.37 4.96 -16.68
C ARG A 94 -8.95 5.33 -16.26
N LEU A 95 -7.98 4.49 -16.65
CA LEU A 95 -6.57 4.70 -16.35
C LEU A 95 -5.99 5.87 -17.14
N LYS A 96 -5.64 6.98 -16.47
CA LYS A 96 -5.07 8.15 -17.16
C LYS A 96 -3.56 8.12 -17.25
N THR A 97 -2.90 7.66 -16.19
CA THR A 97 -1.44 7.55 -16.15
C THR A 97 -1.00 6.58 -15.06
N PHE A 98 0.21 6.04 -15.20
CA PHE A 98 0.81 5.14 -14.21
C PHE A 98 2.33 5.12 -14.34
N THR A 99 3.01 4.66 -13.31
CA THR A 99 4.47 4.51 -13.31
C THR A 99 4.97 3.65 -14.47
N GLY A 100 5.84 4.20 -15.30
CA GLY A 100 6.36 3.50 -16.49
C GLY A 100 5.44 3.52 -17.71
N ILE A 101 4.36 4.31 -17.72
CA ILE A 101 3.51 4.50 -18.91
C ILE A 101 4.28 5.02 -20.14
N GLU A 102 5.36 5.77 -19.91
CA GLU A 102 6.22 6.35 -20.96
C GLU A 102 7.08 5.31 -21.69
N LYS A 103 7.17 4.09 -21.17
CA LYS A 103 7.83 2.98 -21.88
C LYS A 103 6.97 2.62 -23.09
N GLY A 104 7.54 2.60 -24.30
CA GLY A 104 6.77 2.52 -25.55
C GLY A 104 5.74 1.37 -25.67
N GLN A 105 5.94 0.27 -24.95
CA GLN A 105 5.02 -0.88 -24.92
C GLN A 105 3.76 -0.61 -24.06
N ASN A 106 3.84 0.35 -23.14
CA ASN A 106 2.84 0.61 -22.12
C ASN A 106 1.82 1.69 -22.50
N ALA A 107 2.04 2.40 -23.60
CA ALA A 107 1.12 3.43 -24.09
C ALA A 107 -0.29 2.88 -24.38
N ASN A 108 -0.38 1.59 -24.75
CA ASN A 108 -1.63 0.90 -25.07
C ASN A 108 -2.54 0.68 -23.86
N TYR A 109 -2.03 0.84 -22.63
CA TYR A 109 -2.83 0.73 -21.41
C TYR A 109 -3.52 2.04 -21.02
N ARG A 110 -3.31 3.14 -21.76
CA ARG A 110 -4.01 4.40 -21.48
C ARG A 110 -5.51 4.24 -21.74
N ASP A 111 -6.32 4.80 -20.85
CA ASP A 111 -7.79 4.80 -20.86
C ASP A 111 -8.47 3.42 -20.80
N ILE A 112 -7.74 2.36 -20.43
CA ILE A 112 -8.37 1.07 -20.11
C ILE A 112 -9.39 1.26 -18.98
N ASP A 113 -10.53 0.59 -19.10
CA ASP A 113 -11.56 0.61 -18.09
C ASP A 113 -11.16 -0.31 -16.92
N LEU A 114 -11.02 0.29 -15.74
CA LEU A 114 -10.78 -0.39 -14.48
C LEU A 114 -11.90 -0.10 -13.47
N SER A 115 -13.02 0.46 -13.93
CA SER A 115 -14.14 0.86 -13.09
C SER A 115 -14.76 -0.31 -12.35
N TYR A 116 -14.67 -1.53 -12.86
CA TYR A 116 -15.21 -2.73 -12.20
C TYR A 116 -14.36 -3.24 -11.02
N ARG A 117 -13.17 -2.68 -10.80
CA ARG A 117 -12.23 -3.16 -9.77
C ARG A 117 -12.62 -2.64 -8.39
N GLU A 118 -12.45 -3.47 -7.35
CA GLU A 118 -12.80 -3.11 -5.96
C GLU A 118 -12.03 -1.89 -5.46
N TYR A 119 -10.74 -1.78 -5.82
CA TYR A 119 -9.88 -0.63 -5.51
C TYR A 119 -10.31 0.68 -6.19
N PHE A 120 -11.34 0.64 -7.03
CA PHE A 120 -12.02 1.82 -7.57
C PHE A 120 -13.43 1.97 -6.96
N GLN A 121 -14.23 0.90 -7.01
CA GLN A 121 -15.63 0.92 -6.57
C GLN A 121 -15.79 1.29 -5.10
N ILE A 122 -14.96 0.72 -4.22
CA ILE A 122 -15.10 0.93 -2.79
C ILE A 122 -14.75 2.38 -2.42
N PRO A 123 -13.56 2.95 -2.77
CA PRO A 123 -13.28 4.37 -2.52
C PRO A 123 -14.29 5.32 -3.16
N LYS A 124 -14.83 4.98 -4.34
CA LYS A 124 -15.86 5.78 -5.01
C LYS A 124 -17.14 5.87 -4.18
N GLN A 125 -17.56 4.76 -3.56
CA GLN A 125 -18.79 4.69 -2.77
C GLN A 125 -18.58 5.21 -1.35
N SER A 126 -17.50 4.77 -0.68
CA SER A 126 -17.23 5.04 0.73
C SER A 126 -16.54 6.37 0.99
N LYS A 127 -15.90 6.96 -0.03
CA LYS A 127 -15.07 8.18 0.06
C LYS A 127 -13.90 8.06 1.05
N ILE A 128 -13.52 6.84 1.42
CA ILE A 128 -12.38 6.58 2.29
C ILE A 128 -11.35 5.68 1.59
N PRO A 129 -10.09 5.66 2.06
CA PRO A 129 -9.09 4.75 1.55
C PRO A 129 -9.50 3.29 1.67
N TYR A 130 -8.98 2.45 0.76
CA TYR A 130 -9.28 1.02 0.73
C TYR A 130 -8.01 0.22 0.43
N ILE A 131 -7.88 -0.93 1.09
CA ILE A 131 -6.85 -1.95 0.85
C ILE A 131 -7.56 -3.19 0.35
N SER A 132 -7.19 -3.67 -0.85
CA SER A 132 -7.79 -4.85 -1.45
C SER A 132 -7.26 -6.13 -0.83
N LYS A 133 -7.96 -7.23 -1.05
CA LYS A 133 -7.37 -8.57 -0.94
C LYS A 133 -6.28 -8.74 -2.02
N VAL A 134 -5.45 -9.77 -1.90
CA VAL A 134 -4.53 -10.15 -2.99
C VAL A 134 -5.37 -10.62 -4.18
N ILE A 135 -5.24 -9.92 -5.30
CA ILE A 135 -5.90 -10.20 -6.57
C ILE A 135 -4.87 -10.83 -7.50
N ASP A 136 -5.24 -11.89 -8.21
CA ASP A 136 -4.47 -12.37 -9.36
C ASP A 136 -4.82 -11.53 -10.60
N PRO A 137 -3.94 -10.62 -11.06
CA PRO A 137 -4.23 -9.73 -12.16
C PRO A 137 -4.06 -10.47 -13.48
N ASN A 138 -4.43 -9.83 -14.58
CA ASN A 138 -4.39 -10.43 -15.93
C ASN A 138 -2.98 -10.89 -16.37
N ASP A 139 -1.93 -10.56 -15.61
CA ASP A 139 -0.53 -10.89 -15.87
C ASP A 139 0.04 -11.97 -14.92
N ASN A 140 -0.82 -12.68 -14.18
CA ASN A 140 -0.46 -13.75 -13.24
C ASN A 140 0.52 -13.35 -12.12
N VAL A 141 0.61 -12.05 -11.78
CA VAL A 141 1.43 -11.57 -10.65
C VAL A 141 0.49 -11.13 -9.53
N PRO A 142 0.27 -11.93 -8.48
CA PRO A 142 -0.64 -11.61 -7.40
C PRO A 142 -0.26 -10.29 -6.74
N ARG A 143 -1.23 -9.36 -6.63
CA ARG A 143 -1.03 -8.02 -6.09
C ARG A 143 -2.10 -7.64 -5.09
N MET A 144 -1.69 -6.94 -4.04
CA MET A 144 -2.57 -6.15 -3.20
C MET A 144 -2.59 -4.71 -3.74
N PHE A 145 -3.75 -4.05 -3.71
CA PHE A 145 -3.90 -2.66 -4.12
C PHE A 145 -4.30 -1.81 -2.92
N ILE A 146 -3.67 -0.65 -2.79
CA ILE A 146 -4.04 0.39 -1.82
C ILE A 146 -4.51 1.60 -2.61
N SER A 147 -5.72 2.06 -2.34
CA SER A 147 -6.37 3.12 -3.11
C SER A 147 -6.83 4.27 -2.21
N PHE A 148 -6.56 5.50 -2.62
CA PHE A 148 -7.03 6.72 -1.99
C PHE A 148 -7.96 7.49 -2.93
N PRO A 149 -9.16 7.88 -2.47
CA PRO A 149 -10.08 8.68 -3.27
C PRO A 149 -9.58 10.11 -3.42
N ILE A 150 -9.76 10.67 -4.62
CA ILE A 150 -9.58 12.09 -4.90
C ILE A 150 -10.94 12.75 -4.68
N LEU A 151 -10.99 13.66 -3.72
CA LEU A 151 -12.21 14.35 -3.33
C LEU A 151 -12.07 15.84 -3.60
N LYS A 152 -13.05 16.41 -4.29
CA LYS A 152 -13.15 17.85 -4.51
C LYS A 152 -14.22 18.44 -3.61
N ILE A 153 -13.87 19.50 -2.89
CA ILE A 153 -14.79 20.22 -2.01
C ILE A 153 -15.53 21.26 -2.86
N ASN A 154 -16.86 21.14 -2.95
CA ASN A 154 -17.68 22.17 -3.58
C ASN A 154 -17.83 23.37 -2.63
N GLN A 155 -17.05 24.43 -2.88
CA GLN A 155 -17.05 25.67 -2.09
C GLN A 155 -18.17 26.66 -2.47
N THR A 156 -19.29 26.19 -3.04
CA THR A 156 -20.38 27.09 -3.47
C THR A 156 -21.19 27.71 -2.31
N GLY A 157 -20.82 27.47 -1.05
CA GLY A 157 -21.54 27.97 0.14
C GLY A 157 -20.78 28.96 1.03
N LEU A 158 -19.57 29.40 0.66
CA LEU A 158 -18.76 30.27 1.54
C LEU A 158 -18.91 31.78 1.26
N LEU A 159 -19.71 32.17 0.27
CA LEU A 159 -19.91 33.58 -0.11
C LEU A 159 -21.33 34.11 0.14
N GLU A 160 -22.25 33.29 0.65
CA GLU A 160 -23.60 33.76 0.96
C GLU A 160 -23.97 33.42 2.41
N SER A 161 -24.43 34.44 3.11
CA SER A 161 -24.66 34.45 4.55
C SER A 161 -25.81 33.52 4.96
N GLN A 162 -25.64 32.89 6.12
CA GLN A 162 -26.69 32.40 7.03
C GLN A 162 -27.78 31.50 6.44
N SER A 163 -27.57 30.17 6.50
CA SER A 163 -28.57 29.19 6.97
C SER A 163 -27.96 27.81 7.10
N GLN A 164 -28.27 27.13 8.20
CA GLN A 164 -27.75 25.82 8.59
C GLN A 164 -28.24 24.72 7.64
N THR A 165 -27.33 24.17 6.83
CA THR A 165 -27.18 22.72 6.60
C THR A 165 -25.80 22.51 5.98
N ASN A 166 -24.81 22.15 6.79
CA ASN A 166 -23.44 21.89 6.36
C ASN A 166 -23.34 20.56 5.59
N ASN A 167 -23.98 20.48 4.42
CA ASN A 167 -23.69 19.44 3.45
C ASN A 167 -22.53 19.93 2.60
N ASN A 168 -21.30 19.85 3.13
CA ASN A 168 -20.10 19.94 2.31
C ASN A 168 -20.11 18.74 1.35
N MET A 169 -20.78 18.86 0.20
CA MET A 169 -20.79 17.81 -0.82
C MET A 169 -19.39 17.69 -1.39
N THR A 170 -18.68 16.64 -0.98
CA THR A 170 -17.42 16.22 -1.60
C THR A 170 -17.73 15.40 -2.85
N SER A 171 -17.34 15.89 -4.02
CA SER A 171 -17.43 15.11 -5.26
C SER A 171 -16.22 14.18 -5.37
N PHE A 172 -16.43 13.00 -5.92
CA PHE A 172 -15.35 12.04 -6.21
C PHE A 172 -14.85 12.29 -7.63
N GLU A 173 -13.55 12.54 -7.74
CA GLU A 173 -12.90 12.89 -9.02
C GLU A 173 -11.99 11.76 -9.54
N GLY A 174 -11.82 10.69 -8.77
CA GLY A 174 -10.99 9.54 -9.16
C GLY A 174 -10.30 8.88 -7.97
N VAL A 175 -9.32 8.03 -8.25
CA VAL A 175 -8.47 7.38 -7.25
C VAL A 175 -7.00 7.42 -7.65
N ILE A 176 -6.14 7.53 -6.65
CA ILE A 176 -4.72 7.17 -6.77
C ILE A 176 -4.56 5.78 -6.16
N VAL A 177 -3.87 4.89 -6.85
CA VAL A 177 -3.70 3.49 -6.47
C VAL A 177 -2.22 3.14 -6.44
N ALA A 178 -1.77 2.40 -5.43
CA ALA A 178 -0.49 1.71 -5.40
C ALA A 178 -0.73 0.21 -5.51
N SER A 179 0.11 -0.49 -6.25
CA SER A 179 0.17 -1.95 -6.26
C SER A 179 1.36 -2.46 -5.47
N VAL A 180 1.11 -3.47 -4.64
CA VAL A 180 2.10 -4.18 -3.82
C VAL A 180 2.15 -5.61 -4.30
N ALA A 181 3.30 -6.06 -4.79
CA ALA A 181 3.44 -7.41 -5.31
C ALA A 181 3.47 -8.42 -4.15
N ALA A 182 2.69 -9.50 -4.22
CA ALA A 182 2.65 -10.48 -3.13
C ALA A 182 4.00 -11.17 -2.89
N LYS A 183 4.89 -11.19 -3.89
CA LYS A 183 6.26 -11.72 -3.76
C LYS A 183 7.13 -10.92 -2.78
N THR A 184 6.82 -9.65 -2.54
CA THR A 184 7.57 -8.81 -1.59
C THR A 184 7.03 -8.93 -0.16
N LEU A 185 5.98 -9.74 0.04
CA LEU A 185 5.39 -10.06 1.35
C LEU A 185 5.85 -11.43 1.88
N LYS A 186 6.87 -12.03 1.25
CA LYS A 186 7.44 -13.35 1.61
C LYS A 186 8.80 -13.20 2.24
#